data_AF-Q6BDY1-F1
#
_entry.id   AF-Q6BDY1-F1
#
_cell.length_a   1.000
_cell.length_b   1.000
_cell.length_c   1.000
_cell.angle_alpha   90.00
_cell.angle_beta   90.00
_cell.angle_gamma   90.00
#
_symmetry.space_group_name_H-M   'P 1'
#
loop_
_entity.id
_entity.type
_entity.pdbx_description
1 polymer ?
#
loop_
_entity_poly.entity_id
_entity_poly.type
_entity_poly.pdbx_seq_one_letter_code
_entity_poly.pdbx_strand_id
1 'polypeptide(L)'
;ATFKGWMDIMYAAVDSREIEEQPVYEINLYMYIYFVIFIIFGAFFTLNLFIGVIIDNFNQQKKKISKDIFMTEEQKKYYNAMKKLGSKKPQKPIPRPS
;
A
#
# COMPACT_ATOMS: atom_id res chain seq x y z
N ALA A 1 -7.08 6.63 -9.50
CA ALA A 1 -7.38 5.29 -10.05
C ALA A 1 -7.69 4.30 -8.92
N THR A 2 -8.79 4.46 -8.19
CA THR A 2 -9.17 3.55 -7.08
C THR A 2 -9.93 2.31 -7.57
N PHE A 3 -9.99 2.11 -8.89
CA PHE A 3 -10.74 1.04 -9.60
C PHE A 3 -12.23 0.94 -9.23
N LYS A 4 -12.79 1.93 -8.54
CA LYS A 4 -14.22 2.02 -8.24
C LYS A 4 -14.88 3.05 -9.18
N GLY A 5 -16.01 2.69 -9.78
CA GLY A 5 -16.74 3.56 -10.71
C GLY A 5 -16.04 3.80 -12.06
N TRP A 6 -14.91 3.13 -12.33
CA TRP A 6 -14.17 3.31 -13.58
C TRP A 6 -14.84 2.66 -14.79
N MET A 7 -15.69 1.64 -14.56
CA MET A 7 -16.40 0.93 -15.61
C MET A 7 -17.39 1.85 -16.34
N ASP A 8 -18.19 2.62 -15.60
CA ASP A 8 -19.19 3.53 -16.20
C ASP A 8 -18.50 4.63 -17.04
N ILE A 9 -17.37 5.14 -16.56
CA ILE A 9 -16.55 6.13 -17.28
C ILE A 9 -15.93 5.52 -18.53
N MET A 10 -15.43 4.29 -18.43
CA MET A 10 -14.83 3.56 -19.55
C MET A 10 -15.87 3.26 -20.63
N TYR A 11 -17.06 2.79 -20.26
CA TYR A 11 -18.15 2.54 -21.19
C TYR A 11 -18.61 3.83 -21.87
N ALA A 12 -18.81 4.92 -21.12
CA ALA A 12 -19.16 6.21 -21.71
C ALA A 12 -18.09 6.72 -22.69
N ALA A 13 -16.81 6.49 -22.41
CA ALA A 13 -15.72 6.88 -23.31
C ALA A 13 -15.65 6.00 -24.57
N VAL A 14 -15.87 4.69 -24.44
CA VAL A 14 -15.85 3.74 -25.57
C VAL A 14 -17.06 3.94 -26.49
N ASP A 15 -18.20 4.34 -25.95
CA ASP A 15 -19.42 4.63 -26.72
C ASP A 15 -19.45 6.06 -27.29
N SER A 16 -18.44 6.89 -26.99
CA SER A 16 -18.41 8.31 -27.36
C SER A 16 -18.18 8.55 -28.86
N ARG A 17 -18.83 9.61 -29.36
CA ARG A 17 -18.79 10.08 -30.75
C ARG A 17 -18.40 11.56 -30.82
N GLU A 18 -18.89 12.29 -31.82
CA GLU A 18 -18.73 13.73 -31.89
C GLU A 18 -19.61 14.47 -30.86
N ILE A 19 -19.29 15.74 -30.65
CA ILE A 19 -20.04 16.62 -29.75
C ILE A 19 -21.48 16.77 -30.30
N GLU A 20 -22.47 16.73 -29.40
CA GLU A 20 -23.92 16.71 -29.72
C GLU A 20 -24.46 15.43 -30.39
N GLU A 21 -23.64 14.38 -30.59
CA GLU A 21 -24.12 13.08 -31.07
C GLU A 21 -24.45 12.13 -29.91
N GLN A 22 -25.53 11.35 -30.07
CA GLN A 22 -25.85 10.30 -29.11
C GLN A 22 -24.83 9.14 -29.18
N PRO A 23 -24.39 8.60 -28.04
CA PRO A 23 -23.42 7.52 -27.98
C PRO A 23 -23.96 6.27 -28.68
N VAL A 24 -23.04 5.50 -29.25
CA VAL A 24 -23.34 4.23 -29.93
C VAL A 24 -22.43 3.17 -29.35
N TYR A 25 -23.02 2.02 -29.03
CA TYR A 25 -22.32 0.90 -28.42
C TYR A 25 -21.02 0.55 -29.17
N GLU A 26 -19.90 0.63 -28.44
CA GLU A 26 -18.55 0.24 -28.88
C GLU A 26 -18.06 0.87 -30.18
N ILE A 27 -18.48 2.09 -30.49
CA ILE A 27 -18.02 2.80 -31.69
C ILE A 27 -16.54 3.21 -31.62
N ASN A 28 -16.01 3.47 -30.42
CA ASN A 28 -14.64 3.94 -30.20
C ASN A 28 -13.82 2.97 -29.33
N LEU A 29 -13.68 1.73 -29.80
CA LEU A 29 -12.94 0.66 -29.10
C LEU A 29 -11.51 1.01 -28.71
N TYR A 30 -10.84 1.89 -29.46
CA TYR A 30 -9.47 2.31 -29.14
C TYR A 30 -9.35 3.06 -27.80
N MET A 31 -10.45 3.58 -27.27
CA MET A 31 -10.46 4.25 -25.96
C MET A 31 -10.13 3.29 -24.80
N TYR A 32 -10.31 1.97 -24.95
CA TYR A 32 -9.81 1.01 -23.96
C TYR A 32 -8.29 1.12 -23.78
N ILE A 33 -7.54 1.37 -24.86
CA ILE A 33 -6.07 1.47 -24.83
C ILE A 33 -5.65 2.68 -23.99
N TYR A 34 -6.39 3.80 -24.07
CA TYR A 34 -6.13 4.97 -23.24
C TYR A 34 -6.18 4.62 -21.74
N PHE A 35 -7.22 3.91 -21.29
CA PHE A 35 -7.33 3.50 -19.88
C PHE A 35 -6.25 2.50 -19.48
N VAL A 36 -5.87 1.55 -20.34
CA VAL A 36 -4.78 0.61 -20.07
C VAL A 36 -3.46 1.36 -19.86
N ILE A 37 -3.11 2.29 -20.76
CA ILE A 37 -1.91 3.12 -20.64
C ILE A 37 -1.98 3.95 -19.35
N PHE A 38 -3.12 4.59 -19.07
CA PHE A 38 -3.29 5.38 -17.86
C PHE A 38 -3.15 4.54 -16.57
N ILE A 39 -3.62 3.30 -16.53
CA ILE A 39 -3.47 2.43 -15.36
C ILE A 39 -1.99 2.05 -15.16
N ILE A 40 -1.28 1.72 -16.23
CA ILE A 40 0.14 1.39 -16.15
C ILE A 40 0.95 2.62 -15.72
N PHE A 41 0.75 3.76 -16.38
CA PHE A 41 1.57 4.95 -16.16
C PHE A 41 1.11 5.84 -15.00
N GLY A 42 -0.17 6.13 -14.94
CA GLY A 42 -0.77 7.04 -13.98
C GLY A 42 -1.23 6.40 -12.66
N ALA A 43 -1.25 5.07 -12.56
CA ALA A 43 -1.59 4.39 -11.30
C ALA A 43 -0.43 3.53 -10.79
N PHE A 44 0.10 2.61 -11.60
CA PHE A 44 1.13 1.68 -11.14
C PHE A 44 2.46 2.39 -10.84
N PHE A 45 3.02 3.17 -11.78
CA PHE A 45 4.27 3.89 -11.52
C PHE A 45 4.13 4.97 -10.44
N THR A 46 3.02 5.72 -10.43
CA THR A 46 2.78 6.76 -9.42
C THR A 46 2.65 6.17 -8.01
N LEU A 47 1.94 5.05 -7.85
CA LEU A 47 1.80 4.37 -6.56
C LEU A 47 3.14 3.80 -6.09
N ASN A 48 3.90 3.17 -6.99
CA ASN A 48 5.22 2.63 -6.65
C ASN A 48 6.20 3.74 -6.24
N LEU A 49 6.23 4.86 -6.96
CA LEU A 49 7.05 6.01 -6.61
C LEU A 49 6.63 6.59 -5.25
N PHE A 50 5.33 6.75 -5.02
CA PHE A 50 4.80 7.28 -3.78
C PHE A 50 5.16 6.42 -2.56
N ILE A 51 4.96 5.09 -2.66
CA ILE A 51 5.37 4.14 -1.63
C ILE A 51 6.89 4.21 -1.41
N GLY A 52 7.68 4.30 -2.48
CA GLY A 52 9.13 4.43 -2.40
C GLY A 52 9.57 5.66 -1.60
N VAL A 53 9.02 6.82 -1.92
CA VAL A 53 9.30 8.09 -1.22
C VAL A 53 8.86 8.03 0.24
N ILE A 54 7.71 7.44 0.53
CA ILE A 54 7.21 7.28 1.91
C ILE A 54 8.15 6.38 2.72
N ILE A 55 8.52 5.22 2.19
CA ILE A 55 9.41 4.28 2.87
C ILE A 55 10.78 4.91 3.10
N ASP A 56 11.32 5.60 2.09
CA ASP A 56 12.60 6.29 2.23
C ASP A 56 12.53 7.39 3.30
N ASN A 57 11.47 8.20 3.29
CA ASN A 57 11.23 9.22 4.30
C ASN A 57 11.14 8.63 5.71
N PHE A 58 10.39 7.53 5.90
CA PHE A 58 10.32 6.83 7.19
C PHE A 58 11.67 6.30 7.63
N ASN A 59 12.47 5.72 6.71
CA ASN A 59 13.81 5.25 7.02
C ASN A 59 14.76 6.39 7.40
N GLN A 60 14.65 7.55 6.76
CA GLN A 60 15.40 8.75 7.13
C GLN A 60 15.02 9.25 8.52
N GLN A 61 13.72 9.35 8.83
CA GLN A 61 13.25 9.74 10.16
C GLN A 61 13.70 8.74 11.24
N LYS A 62 13.69 7.44 10.92
CA LYS A 62 14.09 6.36 11.83
C LYS A 62 15.57 6.44 12.21
N LYS A 63 16.41 6.88 11.27
CA LYS A 63 17.84 7.14 11.50
C LYS A 63 18.08 8.41 12.33
N LYS A 64 17.27 9.46 12.13
CA LYS A 64 17.47 10.78 12.77
C LYS A 64 16.88 10.89 14.18
N ILE A 65 15.70 10.34 14.43
CA ILE A 65 14.91 10.63 15.64
C ILE A 65 14.90 9.45 16.63
N SER A 66 14.88 8.20 16.14
CA SER A 66 15.09 6.91 16.84
C SER A 66 14.32 5.81 16.08
N LYS A 67 14.60 4.53 16.36
CA LYS A 67 13.93 3.38 15.72
C LYS A 67 12.40 3.34 15.90
N ASP A 68 11.91 4.03 16.92
CA ASP A 68 10.60 3.80 17.51
C ASP A 68 9.73 5.07 17.44
N ILE A 69 9.61 5.64 16.24
CA ILE A 69 8.87 6.89 15.95
C ILE A 69 7.39 6.79 16.39
N PHE A 70 6.83 5.57 16.34
CA PHE A 70 5.42 5.31 16.64
C PHE A 70 5.14 4.72 18.02
N MET A 71 6.15 4.61 18.89
CA MET A 71 5.96 4.05 20.24
C MET A 71 6.25 5.09 21.31
N THR A 72 5.40 5.14 22.34
CA THR A 72 5.67 5.92 23.55
C THR A 72 6.79 5.29 24.39
N GLU A 73 7.38 6.05 25.30
CA GLU A 73 8.45 5.55 26.19
C GLU A 73 8.01 4.35 27.05
N GLU A 74 6.74 4.31 27.46
CA GLU A 74 6.18 3.19 28.22
C GLU A 74 6.05 1.93 27.34
N GLN A 75 5.52 2.07 26.12
CA GLN A 75 5.41 0.98 25.15
C GLN A 75 6.79 0.39 24.81
N LYS A 76 7.83 1.23 24.71
CA LYS A 76 9.22 0.79 24.51
C LYS A 76 9.72 -0.10 25.64
N LYS A 77 9.41 0.24 26.90
CA LYS A 77 9.78 -0.59 28.07
C LYS A 77 9.10 -1.97 27.99
N TYR A 78 7.80 -2.01 27.71
CA TYR A 78 7.06 -3.26 27.53
C TYR A 78 7.61 -4.11 26.36
N TYR A 79 7.87 -3.49 25.21
CA TYR A 79 8.45 -4.17 24.05
C TYR A 79 9.81 -4.80 24.37
N ASN A 80 10.70 -4.05 25.03
CA ASN A 80 12.02 -4.54 25.42
C ASN A 80 11.96 -5.70 26.43
N ALA A 81 11.01 -5.65 27.37
CA ALA A 81 10.78 -6.73 28.33
C ALA A 81 10.33 -8.03 27.62
N MET A 82 9.35 -7.94 26.71
CA MET A 82 8.87 -9.08 25.94
C MET A 82 9.94 -9.67 25.03
N LYS A 83 10.71 -8.82 24.34
CA LYS A 83 11.82 -9.26 23.48
C LYS A 83 12.89 -10.01 24.29
N LYS A 84 13.21 -9.55 25.50
CA LYS A 84 14.17 -10.21 26.39
C LYS A 84 13.63 -11.55 26.89
N LEU A 85 12.34 -11.63 27.21
CA LEU A 85 11.69 -12.87 27.66
C LEU A 85 11.75 -13.96 26.57
N GLY A 86 11.44 -13.61 25.31
CA GLY A 86 11.52 -14.56 24.19
C GLY A 86 12.94 -15.05 23.89
N SER A 87 13.98 -14.26 24.21
CA SER A 87 15.39 -14.65 23.98
C SER A 87 15.97 -15.57 25.05
N LYS A 88 15.32 -15.73 26.21
CA LYS A 88 15.81 -16.59 27.30
C LYS A 88 15.38 -18.03 27.08
N LYS A 89 16.34 -18.96 27.11
CA LYS A 89 16.05 -20.39 27.17
C LYS A 89 15.37 -20.72 28.50
N PRO A 90 14.28 -21.50 28.50
CA PRO A 90 13.63 -21.93 29.74
C PRO A 90 14.60 -22.78 30.55
N GLN A 91 14.60 -22.59 31.88
CA GLN A 91 15.30 -23.49 32.77
C GLN A 91 14.56 -24.82 32.81
N LYS A 92 15.30 -25.94 32.87
CA LYS A 92 14.69 -27.26 33.04
C LYS A 92 13.88 -27.26 34.33
N PRO A 93 12.64 -27.77 34.33
CA PRO A 93 11.85 -27.87 35.53
C PRO A 93 12.56 -28.75 36.56
N ILE A 94 12.28 -28.50 37.85
CA ILE A 94 12.88 -29.23 38.97
C ILE A 94 12.66 -30.75 38.75
N PRO A 95 13.72 -31.58 38.87
CA PRO A 95 13.58 -33.02 38.71
C PRO A 95 12.60 -33.58 39.75
N ARG A 96 11.84 -34.61 39.37
CA ARG A 96 10.89 -35.25 40.30
C ARG A 96 11.65 -35.85 41.49
N PRO A 97 11.11 -35.79 42.72
CA PRO A 97 11.68 -36.47 43.87
C PRO A 97 11.77 -37.98 43.63
N SER A 98 12.84 -38.60 44.15
CA SER A 98 13.06 -40.06 44.19
C SER A 98 12.15 -40.76 45.18
#